data_AF-A0A512U647-F1
#
_entry.id   AF-A0A512U647-F1
#
_cell.length_a   1.000
_cell.length_b   1.000
_cell.length_c   1.000
_cell.angle_alpha   90.00
_cell.angle_beta   90.00
_cell.angle_gamma   90.00
#
_symmetry.space_group_name_H-M   'P 1'
#
loop_
_entity.id
_entity.type
_entity.pdbx_description
1 polymer ?
#
loop_
_entity_poly.entity_id
_entity_poly.type
_entity_poly.pdbx_seq_one_letter_code
_entity_poly.pdbx_strand_id
1 'polypeptide(L)'
;MKLSTIISSAAILASAIAHPLEKRTIVNATEELTTKDDFQASYAKPFSIFQPKVFIINMFEYEAKPWLASLDFEHNITIPGLSPMYPTIYCTGNYSVCEMTTGEGEINAASSVTALGLSPLFDLSRTYFLISGIAGGEPQYTTMGSVTFAKYAVQVGFRV
;
A
#
# COMPACT_ATOMS: atom_id res chain seq x y z
N MET A 1 35.70 2.33 -53.16
CA MET A 1 35.52 1.42 -52.02
C MET A 1 36.80 1.33 -51.20
N LYS A 2 36.90 2.09 -50.11
CA LYS A 2 37.29 1.63 -48.75
C LYS A 2 37.51 2.85 -47.85
N LEU A 3 36.89 2.75 -46.70
CA LEU A 3 36.64 3.75 -45.67
C LEU A 3 37.77 3.71 -44.63
N SER A 4 38.05 4.89 -44.06
CA SER A 4 38.41 5.11 -42.64
C SER A 4 39.67 4.47 -42.07
N THR A 5 40.55 5.30 -41.48
CA THR A 5 40.72 5.41 -40.02
C THR A 5 41.86 6.39 -39.67
N ILE A 6 41.76 6.93 -38.45
CA ILE A 6 42.77 7.65 -37.65
C ILE A 6 42.60 9.19 -37.63
N ILE A 7 42.74 9.71 -36.40
CA ILE A 7 42.78 11.10 -35.91
C ILE A 7 41.42 11.64 -35.44
N SER A 8 41.10 11.43 -34.16
CA SER A 8 41.13 12.53 -33.18
C SER A 8 40.73 12.03 -31.80
N SER A 9 41.73 11.58 -31.04
CA SER A 9 41.66 11.44 -29.59
C SER A 9 42.11 12.75 -28.96
N ALA A 10 41.18 13.70 -28.79
CA ALA A 10 41.38 14.93 -28.03
C ALA A 10 40.03 15.55 -27.63
N ALA A 11 39.38 14.98 -26.62
CA ALA A 11 38.29 15.64 -25.90
C ALA A 11 38.31 15.19 -24.43
N ILE A 12 39.41 15.48 -23.75
CA ILE A 12 39.48 15.52 -22.29
C ILE A 12 39.98 16.92 -21.95
N LEU A 13 39.06 17.83 -21.61
CA LEU A 13 39.17 18.87 -20.57
C LEU A 13 38.00 19.85 -20.73
N ALA A 14 37.34 20.16 -19.62
CA ALA A 14 36.36 21.24 -19.38
C ALA A 14 34.86 20.86 -19.34
N SER A 15 34.47 20.17 -18.27
CA SER A 15 33.22 20.47 -17.55
C SER A 15 33.33 20.09 -16.06
N ALA A 16 34.17 20.83 -15.32
CA ALA A 16 33.84 21.17 -13.93
C ALA A 16 32.63 22.13 -14.01
N ILE A 17 31.56 22.06 -13.24
CA ILE A 17 31.42 21.90 -11.79
C ILE A 17 30.06 21.22 -11.55
N ALA A 18 30.04 19.91 -11.28
CA ALA A 18 28.89 19.29 -10.65
C ALA A 18 29.08 19.40 -9.14
N HIS A 19 28.32 20.27 -8.50
CA HIS A 19 28.23 20.32 -7.03
C HIS A 19 27.79 18.95 -6.52
N PRO A 20 28.42 18.38 -5.49
CA PRO A 20 27.83 17.22 -4.83
C PRO A 20 26.50 17.67 -4.23
N LEU A 21 25.39 17.02 -4.61
CA LEU A 21 24.11 17.18 -3.96
C LEU A 21 24.30 16.80 -2.49
N GLU A 22 24.32 17.80 -1.63
CA GLU A 22 24.36 17.63 -0.20
C GLU A 22 23.15 16.79 0.22
N LYS A 23 23.44 15.60 0.75
CA LYS A 23 22.47 14.70 1.35
C LYS A 23 21.70 15.52 2.38
N ARG A 24 20.41 15.79 2.10
CA ARG A 24 19.53 16.52 3.00
C ARG A 24 19.43 15.75 4.32
N THR A 25 20.25 16.13 5.29
CA THR A 25 20.18 15.64 6.66
C THR A 25 18.82 16.09 7.18
N ILE A 26 17.96 15.13 7.56
CA ILE A 26 16.71 15.43 8.24
C ILE A 26 17.12 16.07 9.57
N VAL A 27 16.97 17.38 9.67
CA VAL A 27 17.13 18.12 10.91
C VAL A 27 15.92 17.74 11.76
N ASN A 28 16.14 16.91 12.78
CA ASN A 28 15.17 16.66 13.85
C ASN A 28 15.03 17.93 14.71
N ALA A 29 14.41 18.97 14.15
CA ALA A 29 14.00 20.14 14.88
C ALA A 29 12.54 20.42 14.51
N THR A 30 11.64 19.87 15.31
CA THR A 30 10.31 20.41 15.46
C THR A 30 9.95 20.21 16.92
N GLU A 31 9.84 21.34 17.62
CA GLU A 31 9.27 21.38 18.96
C GLU A 31 7.87 20.76 18.91
N GLU A 32 7.57 19.89 19.87
CA GLU A 32 6.25 19.31 20.07
C GLU A 32 5.25 20.40 20.46
N LEU A 33 4.60 21.02 19.47
CA LEU A 33 3.36 21.73 19.68
C LEU A 33 2.22 20.70 19.56
N THR A 34 1.90 20.00 20.65
CA THR A 34 0.84 19.00 20.66
C THR A 34 -0.53 19.69 20.77
N THR A 35 -1.14 20.02 19.65
CA THR A 35 -2.60 20.09 19.53
C THR A 35 -3.11 18.69 19.21
N LYS A 36 -4.17 18.23 19.90
CA LYS A 36 -4.69 16.85 19.84
C LYS A 36 -5.18 16.39 18.45
N ASP A 37 -5.18 17.29 17.46
CA ASP A 37 -5.70 17.09 16.11
C ASP A 37 -4.62 17.24 15.01
N ASP A 38 -3.34 17.32 15.39
CA ASP A 38 -2.26 17.47 14.41
C ASP A 38 -1.92 16.11 13.78
N PHE A 39 -2.18 15.98 12.48
CA PHE A 39 -1.70 14.87 11.66
C PHE A 39 -0.18 14.81 11.70
N GLN A 40 0.37 13.86 12.46
CA GLN A 40 1.81 13.67 12.50
C GLN A 40 2.28 12.89 11.27
N ALA A 41 3.34 13.41 10.64
CA ALA A 41 4.01 12.69 9.57
C ALA A 41 4.57 11.37 10.12
N SER A 42 4.40 10.27 9.37
CA SER A 42 4.92 8.97 9.80
C SER A 42 6.42 9.03 10.09
N TYR A 43 6.81 8.30 11.14
CA TYR A 43 8.20 8.04 11.50
C TYR A 43 9.03 7.35 10.42
N ALA A 44 8.42 6.49 9.59
CA ALA A 44 9.14 5.63 8.65
C ALA A 44 9.13 6.14 7.20
N LYS A 45 8.05 6.81 6.78
CA LYS A 45 7.90 7.30 5.40
C LYS A 45 7.58 8.80 5.42
N PRO A 46 8.53 9.67 5.00
CA PRO A 46 8.29 11.11 5.00
C PRO A 46 7.09 11.44 4.11
N PHE A 47 6.28 12.41 4.52
CA PHE A 47 5.05 12.88 3.86
C PHE A 47 3.82 11.95 3.92
N SER A 48 3.94 10.77 4.52
CA SER A 48 2.74 9.95 4.79
C SER A 48 2.03 10.42 6.05
N ILE A 49 0.71 10.40 5.99
CA ILE A 49 -0.20 10.98 6.99
C ILE A 49 -0.85 9.87 7.82
N PHE A 50 -1.15 8.73 7.18
CA PHE A 50 -1.88 7.64 7.81
C PHE A 50 -0.95 6.46 8.08
N GLN A 51 -0.96 5.97 9.32
CA GLN A 51 -0.17 4.81 9.75
C GLN A 51 -1.07 3.75 10.42
N PRO A 52 -1.87 3.01 9.64
CA PRO A 52 -2.74 1.98 10.18
C PRO A 52 -1.90 0.84 10.79
N LYS A 53 -2.32 0.35 11.95
CA LYS A 53 -1.72 -0.83 12.59
C LYS A 53 -2.24 -2.11 11.96
N VAL A 54 -3.53 -2.14 11.61
CA VAL A 54 -4.19 -3.25 10.93
C VAL A 54 -4.88 -2.74 9.68
N PHE A 55 -4.69 -3.44 8.57
CA PHE A 55 -5.37 -3.18 7.31
C PHE A 55 -6.18 -4.42 6.91
N ILE A 56 -7.50 -4.29 6.90
CA ILE A 56 -8.43 -5.34 6.54
C ILE A 56 -8.67 -5.26 5.02
N ILE A 57 -8.55 -6.38 4.34
CA ILE A 57 -8.79 -6.48 2.89
C ILE A 57 -9.93 -7.46 2.66
N ASN A 58 -11.00 -6.99 2.02
CA ASN A 58 -12.15 -7.79 1.59
C ASN A 58 -12.25 -7.81 0.06
N MET A 59 -12.99 -8.76 -0.51
CA MET A 59 -13.16 -8.88 -1.98
C MET A 59 -14.46 -8.23 -2.46
N PHE A 60 -15.54 -8.27 -1.67
CA PHE A 60 -16.83 -7.70 -2.06
C PHE A 60 -17.66 -7.18 -0.86
N GLU A 61 -18.78 -6.51 -1.16
CA GLU A 61 -19.60 -5.79 -0.17
C GLU A 61 -20.03 -6.66 1.03
N TYR A 62 -20.46 -7.90 0.81
CA TYR A 62 -20.96 -8.73 1.91
C TYR A 62 -19.85 -9.24 2.84
N GLU A 63 -18.59 -9.26 2.38
CA GLU A 63 -17.44 -9.52 3.25
C GLU A 63 -17.05 -8.29 4.05
N ALA A 64 -17.19 -7.10 3.48
CA ALA A 64 -16.91 -5.84 4.17
C ALA A 64 -17.99 -5.46 5.20
N LYS A 65 -19.25 -5.75 4.90
CA LYS A 65 -20.41 -5.34 5.72
C LYS A 65 -20.32 -5.73 7.20
N PRO A 66 -19.90 -6.95 7.60
CA PRO A 66 -19.71 -7.29 9.01
C PRO A 66 -18.68 -6.42 9.71
N TRP A 67 -17.60 -6.03 9.03
CA TRP A 67 -16.58 -5.13 9.58
C TRP A 67 -17.14 -3.73 9.77
N LEU A 68 -17.76 -3.18 8.74
CA LEU A 68 -18.37 -1.84 8.76
C LEU A 68 -19.49 -1.72 9.81
N ALA A 69 -20.18 -2.82 10.12
CA ALA A 69 -21.22 -2.85 11.16
C ALA A 69 -20.66 -3.05 12.58
N SER A 70 -19.48 -3.66 12.73
CA SER A 70 -18.91 -4.02 14.04
C SER A 70 -17.91 -2.99 14.58
N LEU A 71 -17.29 -2.21 13.69
CA LEU A 71 -16.32 -1.18 14.02
C LEU A 71 -16.83 0.20 13.58
N ASP A 72 -16.42 1.24 14.31
CA ASP A 72 -16.80 2.61 14.01
C ASP A 72 -15.79 3.23 13.01
N PHE A 73 -16.14 3.17 11.74
CA PHE A 73 -15.37 3.80 10.66
C PHE A 73 -15.91 5.20 10.39
N GLU A 74 -15.11 6.21 10.73
CA GLU A 74 -15.48 7.62 10.62
C GLU A 74 -14.96 8.27 9.33
N HIS A 75 -13.83 7.77 8.81
CA HIS A 75 -13.08 8.41 7.74
C HIS A 75 -13.16 7.63 6.45
N ASN A 76 -13.43 8.36 5.37
CA ASN A 76 -13.47 7.83 4.01
C ASN A 76 -12.31 8.42 3.21
N ILE A 77 -11.40 7.57 2.76
CA ILE A 77 -10.21 7.97 2.01
C ILE A 77 -10.26 7.32 0.62
N THR A 78 -10.13 8.13 -0.42
CA THR A 78 -10.03 7.64 -1.81
C THR A 78 -8.63 7.90 -2.33
N ILE A 79 -8.04 6.88 -2.96
CA ILE A 79 -6.75 6.99 -3.64
C ILE A 79 -6.91 6.56 -5.11
N PRO A 80 -6.11 7.12 -6.04
CA PRO A 80 -6.14 6.68 -7.42
C PRO A 80 -5.66 5.23 -7.54
N GLY A 81 -6.33 4.43 -8.38
CA GLY A 81 -5.97 3.05 -8.67
C GLY A 81 -6.70 1.98 -7.85
N LEU A 82 -7.57 2.38 -6.92
CA LEU A 82 -8.55 1.44 -6.33
C LEU A 82 -9.57 0.99 -7.37
N SER A 83 -10.28 -0.10 -7.05
CA SER A 83 -11.40 -0.58 -7.85
C SER A 83 -12.41 0.53 -8.11
N PRO A 84 -12.84 0.76 -9.36
CA PRO A 84 -13.89 1.74 -9.67
C PRO A 84 -15.22 1.43 -8.97
N MET A 85 -15.47 0.15 -8.64
CA MET A 85 -16.66 -0.27 -7.89
C MET A 85 -16.51 -0.02 -6.39
N TYR A 86 -15.27 -0.08 -5.88
CA TYR A 86 -14.95 0.09 -4.47
C TYR A 86 -13.83 1.14 -4.28
N PRO A 87 -14.12 2.44 -4.52
CA PRO A 87 -13.10 3.49 -4.55
C PRO A 87 -12.75 4.06 -3.17
N THR A 88 -13.24 3.47 -2.09
CA THR A 88 -13.16 4.04 -0.73
C THR A 88 -12.47 3.08 0.21
N ILE A 89 -11.53 3.62 0.98
CA ILE A 89 -10.92 3.00 2.16
C ILE A 89 -11.64 3.59 3.38
N TYR A 90 -12.13 2.73 4.25
CA TYR A 90 -12.78 3.12 5.50
C TYR A 90 -11.77 3.01 6.63
N CYS A 91 -11.61 4.07 7.43
CA CYS A 91 -10.70 4.07 8.58
C CYS A 91 -11.41 4.51 9.87
N THR A 92 -11.00 3.92 10.99
CA THR A 92 -11.49 4.29 12.32
C THR A 92 -11.09 5.73 12.69
N GLY A 93 -11.77 6.36 13.65
CA GLY A 93 -11.52 7.77 14.04
C GLY A 93 -10.04 8.11 14.31
N ASN A 94 -9.27 7.15 14.83
CA ASN A 94 -7.83 7.28 15.12
C ASN A 94 -6.89 6.74 14.02
N TYR A 95 -7.41 6.38 12.83
CA TYR A 95 -6.69 5.79 11.70
C TYR A 95 -5.91 4.50 12.00
N SER A 96 -6.17 3.84 13.14
CA SER A 96 -5.42 2.65 13.55
C SER A 96 -5.86 1.37 12.85
N VAL A 97 -7.13 1.29 12.44
CA VAL A 97 -7.68 0.21 11.64
C VAL A 97 -8.28 0.80 10.39
N CYS A 98 -7.87 0.29 9.23
CA CYS A 98 -8.45 0.64 7.95
C CYS A 98 -8.92 -0.61 7.23
N GLU A 99 -9.92 -0.48 6.39
CA GLU A 99 -10.50 -1.54 5.57
C GLU A 99 -10.64 -1.05 4.12
N MET A 100 -10.37 -1.95 3.17
CA MET A 100 -10.68 -1.71 1.77
C MET A 100 -11.25 -2.96 1.12
N THR A 101 -12.13 -2.74 0.14
CA THR A 101 -12.65 -3.79 -0.71
C THR A 101 -11.95 -3.74 -2.08
N THR A 102 -11.33 -4.84 -2.51
CA THR A 102 -10.55 -4.86 -3.76
C THR A 102 -11.38 -5.10 -5.01
N GLY A 103 -12.56 -5.69 -4.87
CA GLY A 103 -13.23 -6.40 -5.96
C GLY A 103 -12.73 -7.83 -6.09
N GLU A 104 -13.61 -8.70 -6.61
CA GLU A 104 -13.31 -10.11 -6.84
C GLU A 104 -12.26 -10.30 -7.93
N GLY A 105 -11.45 -11.35 -7.78
CA GLY A 105 -10.45 -11.75 -8.77
C GLY A 105 -9.05 -11.19 -8.52
N GLU A 106 -8.06 -11.96 -8.94
CA GLU A 106 -6.65 -11.73 -8.64
C GLU A 106 -6.12 -10.39 -9.18
N ILE A 107 -6.56 -10.00 -10.38
CA ILE A 107 -6.13 -8.75 -11.03
C ILE A 107 -6.64 -7.53 -10.25
N ASN A 108 -7.89 -7.58 -9.77
CA ASN A 108 -8.50 -6.50 -8.99
C ASN A 108 -7.82 -6.37 -7.62
N ALA A 109 -7.55 -7.50 -6.96
CA ALA A 109 -6.79 -7.57 -5.72
C ALA A 109 -5.37 -7.01 -5.88
N ALA A 110 -4.62 -7.50 -6.88
CA ALA A 110 -3.26 -7.06 -7.14
C ALA A 110 -3.19 -5.56 -7.47
N SER A 111 -4.10 -5.06 -8.31
CA SER A 111 -4.12 -3.64 -8.72
C SER A 111 -4.43 -2.74 -7.53
N SER A 112 -5.47 -3.07 -6.75
CA SER A 112 -5.90 -2.26 -5.60
C SER A 112 -4.85 -2.23 -4.49
N VAL A 113 -4.23 -3.38 -4.16
CA VAL A 113 -3.16 -3.45 -3.15
C VAL A 113 -1.90 -2.74 -3.62
N THR A 114 -1.57 -2.81 -4.92
CA THR A 114 -0.45 -2.05 -5.47
C THR A 114 -0.70 -0.54 -5.39
N ALA A 115 -1.92 -0.09 -5.73
CA ALA A 115 -2.31 1.31 -5.58
C ALA A 115 -2.18 1.79 -4.13
N LEU A 116 -2.62 0.97 -3.17
CA LEU A 116 -2.45 1.23 -1.74
C LEU A 116 -0.96 1.33 -1.34
N GLY A 117 -0.15 0.36 -1.72
CA GLY A 117 1.28 0.31 -1.35
C GLY A 117 2.11 1.45 -1.95
N LEU A 118 1.76 1.89 -3.16
CA LEU A 118 2.43 3.01 -3.84
C LEU A 118 1.92 4.38 -3.40
N SER A 119 0.77 4.44 -2.71
CA SER A 119 0.22 5.71 -2.23
C SER A 119 1.20 6.41 -1.28
N PRO A 120 1.49 7.71 -1.48
CA PRO A 120 2.31 8.46 -0.56
C PRO A 120 1.59 8.76 0.76
N LEU A 121 0.26 8.63 0.80
CA LEU A 121 -0.56 8.98 1.95
C LEU A 121 -0.43 8.00 3.12
N PHE A 122 -0.15 6.73 2.81
CA PHE A 122 -0.06 5.65 3.80
C PHE A 122 1.40 5.25 4.05
N ASP A 123 1.74 5.10 5.33
CA ASP A 123 2.88 4.33 5.79
C ASP A 123 2.42 2.95 6.26
N LEU A 124 2.79 1.93 5.50
CA LEU A 124 2.42 0.55 5.76
C LEU A 124 3.58 -0.29 6.33
N SER A 125 4.71 0.36 6.69
CA SER A 125 5.93 -0.32 7.15
C SER A 125 5.76 -1.13 8.43
N ARG A 126 4.76 -0.77 9.26
CA ARG A 126 4.42 -1.44 10.52
C ARG A 126 2.96 -1.85 10.57
N THR A 127 2.40 -2.26 9.43
CA THR A 127 1.00 -2.63 9.29
C THR A 127 0.84 -4.14 9.13
N TYR A 128 -0.09 -4.72 9.86
CA TYR A 128 -0.54 -6.10 9.64
C TYR A 128 -1.69 -6.11 8.64
N PHE A 129 -1.58 -6.95 7.61
CA PHE A 129 -2.65 -7.16 6.64
C PHE A 129 -3.49 -8.37 7.06
N LEU A 130 -4.80 -8.17 7.19
CA LEU A 130 -5.78 -9.21 7.41
C LEU A 130 -6.63 -9.34 6.15
N ILE A 131 -6.41 -10.40 5.38
CA ILE A 131 -7.27 -10.73 4.25
C ILE A 131 -8.45 -11.52 4.81
N SER A 132 -9.62 -10.90 4.81
CA SER A 132 -10.88 -11.46 5.29
C SER A 132 -11.72 -11.87 4.09
N GLY A 133 -12.21 -13.10 4.10
CA GLY A 133 -13.13 -13.54 3.07
C GLY A 133 -13.67 -14.94 3.31
N ILE A 134 -14.54 -15.36 2.39
CA ILE A 134 -15.12 -16.70 2.37
C ILE A 134 -14.43 -17.57 1.31
N ALA A 135 -14.25 -18.85 1.62
CA ALA A 135 -13.63 -19.79 0.71
C ALA A 135 -14.23 -21.19 0.86
N GLY A 136 -14.14 -21.99 -0.21
CA GLY A 136 -14.34 -23.43 -0.13
C GLY A 136 -13.17 -24.12 0.56
N GLY A 137 -13.42 -25.27 1.17
CA GLY A 137 -12.35 -26.11 1.70
C GLY A 137 -12.69 -27.59 1.60
N GLU A 138 -11.67 -28.42 1.80
CA GLU A 138 -11.79 -29.88 1.68
C GLU A 138 -12.75 -30.45 2.75
N PRO A 139 -13.86 -31.11 2.35
CA PRO A 139 -14.88 -31.58 3.28
C PRO A 139 -14.37 -32.56 4.35
N GLN A 140 -13.25 -33.23 4.12
CA GLN A 140 -12.64 -34.12 5.12
C GLN A 140 -11.97 -33.36 6.28
N TYR A 141 -11.61 -32.09 6.09
CA TYR A 141 -10.88 -31.28 7.07
C TYR A 141 -11.64 -30.03 7.52
N THR A 142 -12.70 -29.62 6.82
CA THR A 142 -13.50 -28.44 7.17
C THR A 142 -14.98 -28.68 6.97
N THR A 143 -15.79 -27.97 7.75
CA THR A 143 -17.26 -27.95 7.64
C THR A 143 -17.74 -26.55 7.33
N MET A 144 -19.01 -26.42 6.91
CA MET A 144 -19.61 -25.10 6.70
C MET A 144 -19.58 -24.27 7.99
N GLY A 145 -19.14 -23.01 7.90
CA GLY A 145 -18.99 -22.11 9.04
C GLY A 145 -17.67 -22.25 9.82
N SER A 146 -16.79 -23.18 9.44
CA SER A 146 -15.44 -23.27 10.02
C SER A 146 -14.58 -22.07 9.62
N VAL A 147 -13.69 -21.66 10.52
CA VAL A 147 -12.70 -20.59 10.29
C VAL A 147 -11.32 -21.22 10.12
N THR A 148 -10.61 -20.86 9.05
CA THR A 148 -9.26 -21.37 8.77
C THR A 148 -8.28 -20.21 8.59
N PHE A 149 -7.01 -20.46 8.96
CA PHE A 149 -5.92 -19.52 8.74
C PHE A 149 -4.90 -20.14 7.80
N ALA A 150 -4.68 -19.51 6.66
CA ALA A 150 -3.74 -20.00 5.67
C ALA A 150 -2.29 -19.79 6.14
N LYS A 151 -1.54 -20.89 6.24
CA LYS A 151 -0.08 -20.83 6.44
C LYS A 151 0.67 -20.50 5.14
N TYR A 152 0.11 -20.93 4.02
CA TYR A 152 0.67 -20.77 2.69
C TYR A 152 -0.45 -20.45 1.70
N ALA A 153 -0.13 -19.63 0.69
CA ALA A 153 -0.94 -19.42 -0.49
C ALA A 153 -0.19 -20.00 -1.69
N VAL A 154 -0.85 -20.82 -2.51
CA VAL A 154 -0.27 -21.44 -3.70
C VAL A 154 -1.09 -21.02 -4.90
N GLN A 155 -0.42 -20.37 -5.86
CA GLN A 155 -1.03 -19.96 -7.11
C GLN A 155 -0.99 -21.11 -8.11
N VAL A 156 -2.15 -21.66 -8.48
CA VAL A 156 -2.25 -22.84 -9.37
C VAL A 156 -2.79 -22.52 -10.77
N GLY A 157 -3.24 -21.29 -11.01
CA GLY A 157 -3.77 -20.85 -12.30
C GLY A 157 -3.44 -19.40 -12.60
N PHE A 158 -3.36 -19.08 -13.89
CA PHE A 158 -3.46 -17.71 -14.41
C PHE A 158 -3.93 -17.87 -15.86
N ARG A 159 -5.17 -17.49 -16.17
CA ARG A 159 -5.64 -17.43 -17.56
C ARG A 159 -5.96 -15.99 -17.89
N VAL A 160 -5.15 -15.44 -18.79
CA VAL A 160 -5.38 -14.14 -19.46
C VAL A 160 -6.58 -14.26 -20.39
#